data_AF-A0A1H7DWR1-F1
#
_entry.id   AF-A0A1H7DWR1-F1
#
_cell.length_a   1.000
_cell.length_b   1.000
_cell.length_c   1.000
_cell.angle_alpha   90.00
_cell.angle_beta   90.00
_cell.angle_gamma   90.00
#
_symmetry.space_group_name_H-M   'P 1'
#
loop_
_entity.id
_entity.type
_entity.pdbx_description
1 polymer ?
#
loop_
_entity_poly.entity_id
_entity_poly.type
_entity_poly.pdbx_seq_one_letter_code
_entity_poly.pdbx_strand_id
1 'polypeptide(L)'
;MAKRIMARRPTPAPPAAADTAGPSAVDLLESNLEQLRSLLWCCYGEGIEWTTGDGPKHLENVLWIAAELAREAAELFQECVAELQPAA
;
A
#
# COMPACT_ATOMS: atom_id res chain seq x y z
N MET A 1 51.48 15.66 -2.85
CA MET A 1 50.63 14.53 -2.40
C MET A 1 49.60 15.07 -1.41
N ALA A 2 48.30 14.96 -1.69
CA ALA A 2 47.24 15.54 -0.86
C ALA A 2 46.54 14.45 -0.02
N LYS A 3 46.54 14.61 1.31
CA LYS A 3 45.83 13.73 2.25
C LYS A 3 44.32 13.95 2.11
N ARG A 4 43.58 12.92 1.69
CA ARG A 4 42.11 12.89 1.71
C ARG A 4 41.64 12.78 3.17
N ILE A 5 41.02 13.84 3.68
CA ILE A 5 40.26 13.81 4.93
C ILE A 5 38.92 13.15 4.62
N MET A 6 38.72 11.91 5.08
CA MET A 6 37.43 11.25 4.99
C MET A 6 36.51 11.81 6.09
N ALA A 7 35.47 12.55 5.68
CA ALA A 7 34.41 12.95 6.59
C ALA A 7 33.67 11.70 7.10
N ARG A 8 33.64 11.54 8.42
CA ARG A 8 32.96 10.44 9.12
C ARG A 8 31.47 10.50 8.80
N ARG A 9 30.94 9.46 8.15
CA ARG A 9 29.50 9.28 7.91
C ARG A 9 28.76 9.33 9.25
N PRO A 10 27.72 10.17 9.42
CA PRO A 10 26.89 10.12 10.62
C PRO A 10 26.23 8.75 10.71
N THR A 11 26.46 8.04 11.81
CA THR A 11 25.70 6.83 12.16
C THR A 11 24.24 7.24 12.38
N PRO A 12 23.25 6.60 11.74
CA PRO A 12 21.85 6.86 12.05
C PRO A 12 21.59 6.51 13.52
N ALA A 13 20.98 7.44 14.26
CA ALA A 13 20.52 7.15 15.61
C ALA A 13 19.46 6.03 15.56
N PRO A 14 19.41 5.14 16.57
CA PRO A 14 18.33 4.16 16.67
C PRO A 14 16.99 4.89 16.72
N PRO A 15 15.94 4.40 16.04
CA PRO A 15 14.61 4.98 16.23
C PRO A 15 14.26 4.90 17.71
N ALA A 16 13.94 6.05 18.31
CA ALA A 16 13.28 6.10 19.59
C ALA A 16 12.04 5.19 19.52
N ALA A 17 11.75 4.47 20.60
CA ALA A 17 10.60 3.58 20.70
C ALA A 17 9.32 4.36 20.34
N ALA A 18 8.95 4.30 19.05
CA ALA A 18 7.62 4.60 18.59
C ALA A 18 6.74 3.50 19.18
N ASP A 19 5.58 3.89 19.71
CA ASP A 19 4.56 2.97 20.21
C ASP A 19 4.46 1.76 19.28
N THR A 20 4.84 0.58 19.77
CA THR A 20 4.96 -0.65 18.98
C THR A 20 3.61 -1.27 18.63
N ALA A 21 2.51 -0.53 18.78
CA ALA A 21 1.25 -0.89 18.19
C ALA A 21 1.36 -0.58 16.71
N GLY A 22 1.45 -1.63 15.88
CA GLY A 22 1.30 -1.49 14.43
C GLY A 22 -0.03 -0.81 14.07
N PRO A 23 -0.20 -0.40 12.81
CA PRO A 23 -1.46 0.18 12.34
C PRO A 23 -2.65 -0.73 12.69
N SER A 24 -3.76 -0.12 13.13
CA SER A 24 -4.99 -0.86 13.44
C SER A 24 -5.60 -1.48 12.18
N ALA A 25 -6.52 -2.44 12.33
CA ALA A 25 -7.23 -2.99 11.18
C ALA A 25 -7.96 -1.90 10.36
N VAL A 26 -8.46 -0.86 11.05
CA VAL A 26 -9.12 0.30 10.42
C VAL A 26 -8.14 1.11 9.58
N ASP A 27 -6.94 1.41 10.11
CA ASP A 27 -5.91 2.15 9.38
C ASP A 27 -5.44 1.38 8.13
N LEU A 28 -5.32 0.06 8.25
CA LEU A 28 -4.96 -0.81 7.12
C LEU A 28 -6.08 -0.87 6.07
N LEU A 29 -7.34 -0.95 6.51
CA LEU A 29 -8.49 -0.95 5.61
C LEU A 29 -8.59 0.37 4.84
N GLU A 30 -8.43 1.50 5.51
CA GLU A 30 -8.44 2.81 4.87
C GLU A 30 -7.35 2.90 3.80
N SER A 31 -6.11 2.57 4.15
CA SER A 31 -4.99 2.55 3.20
C SER A 31 -5.25 1.63 2.00
N ASN A 32 -5.80 0.44 2.22
CA ASN A 32 -6.12 -0.51 1.16
C ASN A 32 -7.18 0.05 0.19
N LEU A 33 -8.27 0.62 0.73
CA LEU A 33 -9.32 1.23 -0.07
C LEU A 33 -8.81 2.44 -0.86
N GLU A 34 -7.90 3.24 -0.31
CA GLU A 34 -7.28 4.34 -1.03
C GLU A 34 -6.38 3.87 -2.18
N GLN A 35 -5.64 2.77 -2.00
CA GLN A 35 -4.87 2.15 -3.07
C GLN A 35 -5.78 1.62 -4.18
N LEU A 36 -6.87 0.93 -3.83
CA LEU A 36 -7.87 0.45 -4.79
C LEU A 36 -8.50 1.61 -5.56
N ARG A 37 -8.91 2.68 -4.86
CA ARG A 37 -9.47 3.89 -5.49
C ARG A 37 -8.48 4.51 -6.47
N SER A 38 -7.21 4.64 -6.08
CA SER A 38 -6.16 5.22 -6.92
C SER A 38 -5.90 4.38 -8.16
N LEU A 39 -5.87 3.05 -8.02
CA LEU A 39 -5.73 2.13 -9.13
C LEU A 39 -6.88 2.27 -10.14
N LEU A 40 -8.12 2.25 -9.66
CA LEU A 40 -9.30 2.38 -10.51
C LEU A 40 -9.37 3.75 -11.20
N TRP A 41 -8.93 4.81 -10.52
CA TRP A 41 -8.81 6.14 -11.13
C TRP A 41 -7.84 6.14 -12.30
N CYS A 42 -6.67 5.50 -12.15
CA CYS A 42 -5.71 5.34 -13.24
C CYS A 42 -6.33 4.58 -14.43
N CYS A 43 -7.14 3.54 -14.19
CA CYS A 43 -7.82 2.79 -15.25
C CYS A 43 -8.85 3.62 -16.03
N TYR A 44 -9.50 4.56 -15.37
CA TYR A 44 -10.57 5.40 -15.94
C TYR A 44 -10.03 6.64 -16.68
N GLY A 45 -8.76 7.00 -16.48
CA GLY A 45 -8.16 8.18 -17.09
C GLY A 45 -8.15 8.12 -18.62
N GLU A 46 -8.43 9.26 -19.27
CA GLU A 46 -8.21 9.41 -20.71
C GLU A 46 -6.71 9.22 -21.01
N GLY A 47 -6.41 8.36 -21.98
CA GLY A 47 -5.04 8.19 -22.49
C GLY A 47 -4.40 6.80 -22.30
N ILE A 48 -5.09 5.83 -21.71
CA ILE A 48 -4.60 4.44 -21.69
C ILE A 48 -5.22 3.61 -22.80
N GLU A 49 -4.38 3.15 -23.72
CA GLU A 49 -4.79 2.26 -24.81
C GLU A 49 -4.71 0.80 -24.34
N TRP A 50 -5.83 0.29 -23.82
CA TRP A 50 -5.92 -1.09 -23.31
C TRP A 50 -6.14 -2.16 -24.39
N THR A 51 -6.44 -1.76 -25.63
CA THR A 51 -6.99 -2.69 -26.65
C THR A 51 -5.96 -3.19 -27.65
N THR A 52 -4.78 -2.59 -27.73
CA THR A 52 -3.73 -2.93 -28.69
C THR A 52 -2.41 -3.24 -28.00
N GLY A 53 -1.49 -3.88 -28.72
CA GLY A 53 -0.17 -4.27 -28.20
C GLY A 53 -0.29 -5.12 -26.93
N ASP A 54 0.47 -4.75 -25.89
CA ASP A 54 0.43 -5.41 -24.58
C ASP A 54 -0.71 -4.91 -23.66
N GLY A 55 -1.53 -3.96 -24.14
CA GLY A 55 -2.64 -3.36 -23.40
C GLY A 55 -3.58 -4.38 -22.74
N PRO A 56 -4.06 -5.43 -23.44
CA PRO A 56 -4.97 -6.42 -22.86
C PRO A 56 -4.35 -7.19 -21.69
N LYS A 57 -3.06 -7.54 -21.79
CA LYS A 57 -2.32 -8.23 -20.73
C LYS A 57 -2.09 -7.32 -19.52
N HIS A 58 -1.78 -6.05 -19.76
CA HIS A 58 -1.66 -5.07 -18.68
C HIS A 58 -2.99 -4.84 -17.97
N LEU A 59 -4.10 -4.79 -18.73
CA LEU A 59 -5.44 -4.70 -18.19
C LEU A 59 -5.78 -5.92 -17.31
N GLU A 60 -5.50 -7.14 -17.78
CA GLU A 60 -5.71 -8.36 -17.01
C GLU A 60 -4.97 -8.33 -15.67
N ASN A 61 -3.69 -7.94 -15.67
CA ASN A 61 -2.91 -7.79 -14.44
C ASN A 61 -3.49 -6.73 -13.49
N VAL A 62 -3.94 -5.60 -14.03
CA VAL A 62 -4.54 -4.53 -13.24
C VAL A 62 -5.86 -4.97 -12.61
N LEU A 63 -6.70 -5.68 -13.37
CA LEU A 63 -7.94 -6.25 -12.85
C LEU A 63 -7.66 -7.31 -11.78
N TRP A 64 -6.62 -8.12 -11.95
CA TRP A 64 -6.19 -9.07 -10.92
C TRP A 64 -5.76 -8.36 -9.63
N ILE A 65 -4.94 -7.30 -9.71
CA ILE A 65 -4.54 -6.50 -8.54
C ILE A 65 -5.77 -5.88 -7.86
N ALA A 66 -6.71 -5.32 -8.64
CA ALA A 66 -7.93 -4.75 -8.10
C ALA A 66 -8.79 -5.80 -7.36
N ALA A 67 -8.85 -7.03 -7.88
CA ALA A 67 -9.56 -8.13 -7.23
C ALA A 67 -8.90 -8.55 -5.91
N GLU A 68 -7.57 -8.60 -5.85
CA GLU A 68 -6.85 -8.90 -4.60
C GLU A 68 -7.03 -7.80 -3.55
N LEU A 69 -6.94 -6.53 -3.94
CA LEU A 69 -7.20 -5.40 -3.03
C LEU A 69 -8.65 -5.45 -2.50
N ALA A 70 -9.62 -5.75 -3.35
CA ALA A 70 -11.01 -5.89 -2.91
C ALA A 70 -11.22 -7.06 -1.93
N ARG A 71 -10.52 -8.18 -2.14
CA ARG A 71 -10.54 -9.32 -1.22
C ARG A 71 -9.92 -8.95 0.14
N GLU A 72 -8.76 -8.31 0.13
CA GLU A 72 -8.06 -7.87 1.34
C GLU A 72 -8.89 -6.85 2.13
N ALA A 73 -9.52 -5.89 1.46
CA ALA A 73 -10.44 -4.96 2.10
C ALA A 73 -11.62 -5.66 2.79
N ALA A 74 -12.16 -6.73 2.20
CA ALA A 74 -13.22 -7.51 2.82
C ALA A 74 -12.74 -8.25 4.09
N GLU A 75 -11.52 -8.78 4.08
CA GLU A 75 -10.90 -9.42 5.24
C GLU A 75 -10.63 -8.42 6.36
N LEU A 76 -9.98 -7.30 6.04
CA LEU A 76 -9.72 -6.20 6.99
C LEU A 76 -11.01 -5.63 7.58
N PHE A 77 -12.10 -5.56 6.79
CA PHE A 77 -13.41 -5.15 7.31
C PHE A 77 -13.94 -6.10 8.38
N GLN A 78 -13.79 -7.42 8.20
CA GLN A 78 -14.19 -8.39 9.24
C GLN A 78 -13.33 -8.25 10.50
N GLU A 79 -12.03 -8.00 10.35
CA GLU A 79 -11.12 -7.74 11.48
C GLU A 79 -11.51 -6.46 12.23
N CYS A 80 -11.82 -5.36 11.53
CA CYS A 80 -12.32 -4.13 12.14
C CYS A 80 -13.58 -4.38 12.97
N VAL A 81 -14.53 -5.15 12.42
CA VAL A 81 -15.78 -5.49 13.12
C VAL A 81 -15.48 -6.31 14.38
N ALA A 82 -14.54 -7.26 14.31
CA ALA A 82 -14.13 -8.06 15.47
C ALA A 82 -13.44 -7.23 16.55
N GLU A 83 -12.58 -6.27 16.19
CA GLU A 83 -11.93 -5.35 17.14
C GLU A 83 -12.93 -4.43 17.87
N LEU A 84 -14.01 -4.04 17.19
CA LEU A 84 -15.06 -3.17 17.74
C LEU A 84 -16.06 -3.91 18.63
N GLN A 85 -16.09 -5.24 18.62
CA GLN A 85 -16.96 -6.02 19.48
C GLN A 85 -16.29 -6.24 20.86
N PRO A 86 -16.86 -5.69 21.95
CA PRO A 86 -16.33 -5.98 23.28
C PRO A 86 -16.55 -7.46 23.60
N ALA A 87 -15.50 -8.12 24.12
CA ALA A 87 -15.60 -9.48 24.63
C ALA A 87 -16.73 -9.55 25.67
N ALA A 88 -17.76 -10.34 25.35
CA ALA A 88 -18.95 -10.54 26.18
C ALA A 88 -18.64 -11.31 27.47
#